data_AF-A0A175RJM6-F1
#
_entry.id   AF-A0A175RJM6-F1
#
_cell.length_a   1.000
_cell.length_b   1.000
_cell.length_c   1.000
_cell.angle_alpha   90.00
_cell.angle_beta   90.00
_cell.angle_gamma   90.00
#
_symmetry.space_group_name_H-M   'P 1'
#
loop_
_entity.id
_entity.type
_entity.pdbx_description
1 polymer ?
#
loop_
_entity_poly.entity_id
_entity_poly.type
_entity_poly.pdbx_seq_one_letter_code
_entity_poly.pdbx_strand_id
1 'polypeptide(L)'
;MSKASDGPISRVEVITSVQRRRRWSTAEKVRTVEEAMQPGMSVSFVARQAGVSPSQLFAWKRRMLEGGHAAVQADEDVVGTSRVRELEKRVRDLERLLGRKTMENEILKEALDVARPKKRTLPFLSWSDPTDGSR
;
A
#
# COMPACT_ATOMS: atom_id res chain seq x y z
N MET A 1 39.30 43.23 -40.54
CA MET A 1 38.83 43.57 -39.17
C MET A 1 37.57 42.78 -38.90
N SER A 2 37.62 41.94 -37.87
CA SER A 2 36.73 40.79 -37.62
C SER A 2 35.33 41.20 -37.14
N LYS A 3 34.27 40.62 -37.72
CA LYS A 3 32.90 40.68 -37.17
C LYS A 3 32.75 39.60 -36.11
N ALA A 4 32.40 40.00 -34.89
CA ALA A 4 32.10 39.11 -33.78
C ALA A 4 30.86 38.26 -34.11
N SER A 5 30.97 36.94 -33.98
CA SER A 5 29.84 36.02 -34.09
C SER A 5 29.03 36.07 -32.79
N ASP A 6 27.86 36.69 -32.85
CA ASP A 6 26.87 36.61 -31.77
C ASP A 6 26.07 35.31 -31.95
N GLY A 7 26.54 34.23 -31.33
CA GLY A 7 25.83 32.96 -31.32
C GLY A 7 24.72 32.98 -30.26
N PRO A 8 23.54 32.39 -30.52
CA PRO A 8 22.43 32.45 -29.57
C PRO A 8 22.79 31.71 -28.28
N ILE A 9 22.85 32.46 -27.18
CA ILE A 9 23.13 31.95 -25.83
C ILE A 9 22.03 30.95 -25.46
N SER A 10 22.42 29.68 -25.37
CA SER A 10 21.59 28.60 -24.82
C SER A 10 21.28 28.89 -23.34
N ARG A 11 20.11 29.46 -23.07
CA ARG A 11 19.58 29.69 -21.72
C ARG A 11 19.27 28.34 -21.06
N VAL A 12 20.18 27.88 -20.19
CA VAL A 12 19.98 26.70 -19.36
C VAL A 12 19.26 27.12 -18.09
N GLU A 13 17.99 26.76 -17.95
CA GLU A 13 17.24 26.95 -16.70
C GLU A 13 17.51 25.79 -15.74
N VAL A 14 18.10 26.12 -14.59
CA VAL A 14 18.40 25.17 -13.52
C VAL A 14 17.18 25.09 -12.59
N ILE A 15 16.51 23.94 -12.56
CA ILE A 15 15.35 23.69 -11.70
C ILE A 15 15.84 23.36 -10.28
N THR A 16 15.74 24.33 -9.37
CA THR A 16 16.25 24.27 -7.98
C THR A 16 15.21 23.91 -6.92
N SER A 17 14.05 23.34 -7.28
CA SER A 17 13.07 22.90 -6.30
C SER A 17 13.11 21.39 -6.09
N VAL A 18 13.22 20.94 -4.84
CA VAL A 18 12.85 19.57 -4.42
C VAL A 18 11.33 19.43 -4.56
N GLN A 19 10.87 19.41 -5.81
CA GLN A 19 9.48 19.26 -6.15
C GLN A 19 9.16 17.77 -5.97
N ARG A 20 8.27 17.46 -5.03
CA ARG A 20 7.75 16.11 -4.82
C ARG A 20 7.38 15.56 -6.21
N ARG A 21 8.13 14.57 -6.71
CA ARG A 21 7.96 14.09 -8.10
C ARG A 21 6.50 13.71 -8.30
N ARG A 22 5.79 14.48 -9.12
CA ARG A 22 4.40 14.20 -9.47
C ARG A 22 4.34 12.76 -10.00
N ARG A 23 3.44 11.95 -9.42
CA ARG A 23 3.17 10.60 -9.92
C ARG A 23 2.11 10.71 -11.01
N TRP A 24 2.42 10.16 -12.17
CA TRP A 24 1.52 10.08 -13.31
C TRP A 24 0.81 8.74 -13.30
N SER A 25 -0.52 8.75 -13.26
CA SER A 25 -1.30 7.54 -13.47
C SER A 25 -1.11 7.03 -14.90
N THR A 26 -1.33 5.74 -15.13
CA THR A 26 -1.23 5.16 -16.48
C THR A 26 -2.20 5.80 -17.46
N ALA A 27 -3.43 6.07 -17.03
CA ALA A 27 -4.42 6.78 -17.83
C ALA A 27 -3.93 8.18 -18.27
N GLU A 28 -3.30 8.94 -17.36
CA GLU A 28 -2.70 10.24 -17.72
C GLU A 28 -1.54 10.07 -18.71
N LYS A 29 -0.64 9.09 -18.50
CA LYS A 29 0.48 8.82 -19.41
C LYS A 29 -0.02 8.49 -20.81
N VAL A 30 -1.00 7.59 -20.92
CA VAL A 30 -1.59 7.16 -22.19
C VAL A 30 -2.22 8.36 -22.91
N ARG A 31 -3.08 9.13 -22.23
CA ARG A 31 -3.73 10.29 -22.82
C ARG A 31 -2.72 11.30 -23.37
N THR A 32 -1.66 11.60 -22.61
CA THR A 32 -0.63 12.55 -23.06
C THR A 32 0.18 12.00 -24.24
N VAL A 33 0.41 10.70 -24.31
CA VAL A 33 1.08 10.07 -25.47
C VAL A 33 0.18 10.10 -26.70
N GLU A 34 -1.11 9.77 -26.56
CA GLU A 34 -2.08 9.83 -27.66
C GLU A 34 -2.22 11.24 -28.23
N GLU A 35 -2.25 12.25 -27.38
CA GLU A 35 -2.25 13.66 -27.78
C GLU A 35 -0.98 14.02 -28.58
N ALA A 36 0.19 13.53 -28.14
CA ALA A 36 1.46 13.70 -28.84
C ALA A 36 1.63 12.80 -30.09
N MET A 37 0.67 11.95 -30.39
CA MET A 37 0.60 11.13 -31.61
C MET A 37 -0.36 11.71 -32.66
N GLN A 38 -1.15 12.72 -32.30
CA GLN A 38 -2.04 13.39 -33.26
C GLN A 38 -1.24 14.09 -34.37
N PRO A 39 -1.70 14.04 -35.64
CA PRO A 39 -1.06 14.76 -36.73
C PRO A 39 -0.95 16.26 -36.42
N GLY A 40 0.23 16.83 -36.63
CA GLY A 40 0.49 18.25 -36.38
C GLY A 40 0.83 18.62 -34.93
N MET A 41 0.76 17.68 -33.98
CA MET A 41 1.16 17.93 -32.60
C MET A 41 2.67 17.76 -32.39
N SER A 42 3.27 18.71 -31.66
CA SER A 42 4.67 18.63 -31.24
C SER A 42 4.78 18.02 -29.84
N VAL A 43 5.66 17.03 -29.69
CA VAL A 43 5.99 16.42 -28.39
C VAL A 43 6.40 17.48 -27.36
N SER A 44 7.19 18.47 -27.77
CA SER A 44 7.65 19.55 -26.88
C SER A 44 6.53 20.52 -26.48
N PHE A 45 5.49 20.65 -27.29
CA PHE A 45 4.30 21.44 -26.95
C PHE A 45 3.45 20.69 -25.93
N VAL A 46 3.09 19.45 -26.22
CA VAL A 46 2.29 18.59 -25.34
C VAL A 46 2.98 18.38 -23.99
N ALA A 47 4.30 18.16 -23.99
CA ALA A 47 5.08 18.03 -22.76
C ALA A 47 4.98 19.26 -21.85
N ARG A 48 5.06 20.47 -22.41
CA ARG A 48 4.92 21.72 -21.65
C ARG A 48 3.51 21.89 -21.08
N GLN A 49 2.48 21.61 -21.87
CA GLN A 49 1.09 21.70 -21.44
C GLN A 49 0.76 20.70 -20.33
N ALA A 50 1.30 19.48 -20.45
CA ALA A 50 1.14 18.46 -19.43
C ALA A 50 2.13 18.62 -18.25
N GLY A 51 3.10 19.53 -18.29
CA GLY A 51 4.07 19.69 -17.21
C GLY A 51 5.00 18.47 -17.03
N VAL A 52 5.33 17.81 -18.15
CA VAL A 52 6.26 16.68 -18.24
C VAL A 52 7.51 17.07 -19.02
N SER A 53 8.64 16.42 -18.76
CA SER A 53 9.81 16.65 -19.61
C SER A 53 9.59 16.02 -21.01
N PRO A 54 10.03 16.67 -22.09
CA PRO A 54 9.93 16.09 -23.43
C PRO A 54 10.60 14.71 -23.52
N SER A 55 11.73 14.51 -22.83
CA SER A 55 12.43 13.21 -22.76
C SER A 55 11.59 12.10 -22.14
N GLN A 56 10.80 12.41 -21.11
CA GLN A 56 9.90 11.45 -20.47
C GLN A 56 8.73 11.09 -21.41
N LEU A 57 8.16 12.08 -22.10
CA LEU A 57 7.10 11.84 -23.07
C LEU A 57 7.58 11.02 -24.28
N PHE A 58 8.81 11.27 -24.77
CA PHE A 58 9.44 10.42 -25.80
C PHE A 58 9.61 8.98 -25.33
N ALA A 59 10.03 8.76 -24.09
CA ALA A 59 10.18 7.41 -23.54
C ALA A 59 8.83 6.68 -23.47
N TRP A 60 7.76 7.35 -23.04
CA TRP A 60 6.42 6.76 -23.01
C TRP A 60 5.88 6.47 -24.42
N LYS A 61 6.05 7.39 -25.36
CA LYS A 61 5.66 7.19 -26.78
C LYS A 61 6.39 6.01 -27.40
N ARG A 62 7.70 5.89 -27.16
CA ARG A 62 8.50 4.77 -27.64
C ARG A 62 7.99 3.44 -27.07
N ARG A 63 7.74 3.36 -25.75
CA ARG A 63 7.19 2.15 -25.12
C ARG A 63 5.81 1.78 -25.65
N MET A 64 4.96 2.77 -25.93
CA MET A 64 3.64 2.54 -26.50
C MET A 64 3.72 1.99 -27.94
N LEU A 65 4.73 2.40 -28.72
CA LEU A 65 4.99 1.84 -30.05
C LEU A 65 5.61 0.44 -30.00
N GLU A 66 6.49 0.18 -29.03
CA GLU A 66 7.21 -1.10 -28.90
C GLU A 66 6.37 -2.20 -28.23
N GLY A 67 5.43 -1.86 -27.34
CA GLY A 67 4.69 -2.82 -26.53
C GLY A 67 3.26 -2.40 -26.16
N GLY A 68 2.70 -1.39 -26.83
CA GLY A 68 1.32 -0.94 -26.61
C GLY A 68 1.08 -0.36 -25.21
N HIS A 69 -0.20 -0.30 -24.83
CA HIS A 69 -0.65 0.25 -23.54
C HIS A 69 -0.06 -0.50 -22.33
N ALA A 70 0.17 -1.81 -22.45
CA ALA A 70 0.71 -2.66 -21.39
C ALA A 70 2.12 -2.26 -20.94
N ALA A 71 2.98 -1.79 -21.87
CA ALA A 71 4.34 -1.36 -21.55
C ALA A 71 4.38 -0.03 -20.77
N VAL A 72 3.36 0.82 -20.92
CA VAL A 72 3.20 2.06 -20.14
C VAL A 72 2.63 1.76 -18.75
N GLN A 73 1.83 0.69 -18.62
CA GLN A 73 1.25 0.19 -17.37
C GLN A 73 2.26 -0.43 -16.39
N ALA A 74 3.25 -1.15 -16.91
CA ALA A 74 4.28 -1.81 -16.09
C ALA A 74 5.01 -0.85 -15.12
N ASP A 75 5.11 0.44 -15.46
CA ASP A 75 5.72 1.49 -14.64
C ASP A 75 4.90 1.81 -13.36
N GLU A 76 3.57 1.61 -13.40
CA GLU A 76 2.65 1.70 -12.25
C GLU A 76 2.59 0.38 -11.48
N ASP A 77 2.68 -0.76 -12.19
CA ASP A 77 2.75 -2.09 -11.57
C ASP A 77 3.95 -2.24 -10.64
N VAL A 78 5.09 -1.57 -10.89
CA VAL A 78 6.21 -1.57 -9.94
C VAL A 78 5.84 -0.92 -8.60
N VAL A 79 4.96 0.10 -8.61
CA VAL A 79 4.42 0.69 -7.38
C VAL A 79 3.35 -0.22 -6.78
N GLY A 80 2.47 -0.79 -7.60
CA GLY A 80 1.43 -1.75 -7.18
C GLY A 80 2.03 -2.99 -6.49
N THR A 81 3.04 -3.60 -7.11
CA THR A 81 3.74 -4.77 -6.58
C THR A 81 4.43 -4.49 -5.25
N SER A 82 4.97 -3.27 -5.03
CA SER A 82 5.55 -2.90 -3.74
C SER A 82 4.50 -2.86 -2.62
N ARG A 83 3.30 -2.33 -2.92
CA ARG A 83 2.19 -2.26 -1.96
C ARG A 83 1.58 -3.63 -1.70
N VAL A 84 1.46 -4.47 -2.73
CA VAL A 84 1.02 -5.86 -2.61
C VAL A 84 1.95 -6.64 -1.69
N ARG A 85 3.27 -6.56 -1.91
CA ARG A 85 4.27 -7.22 -1.03
C ARG A 85 4.19 -6.76 0.42
N GLU A 86 3.95 -5.46 0.64
CA GLU A 86 3.77 -4.92 1.99
C GLU A 86 2.51 -5.46 2.67
N LEU A 87 1.40 -5.51 1.93
CA LEU A 87 0.13 -6.07 2.42
C LEU A 87 0.26 -7.57 2.73
N GLU A 88 0.88 -8.35 1.85
CA GLU A 88 1.15 -9.77 2.07
C GLU A 88 2.03 -10.02 3.32
N LYS A 89 3.03 -9.15 3.55
CA LYS A 89 3.82 -9.21 4.79
C LYS A 89 2.92 -8.97 6.01
N ARG A 90 2.04 -7.98 5.94
CA ARG A 90 1.14 -7.63 7.06
C ARG A 90 0.12 -8.73 7.34
N VAL A 91 -0.42 -9.38 6.31
CA VAL A 91 -1.29 -10.55 6.45
C VAL A 91 -0.56 -11.66 7.22
N ARG A 92 0.65 -12.03 6.79
CA ARG A 92 1.45 -13.06 7.48
C ARG A 92 1.75 -12.71 8.93
N ASP A 93 2.04 -11.45 9.23
CA ASP A 93 2.34 -11.02 10.60
C ASP A 93 1.08 -11.03 11.49
N LEU A 94 -0.08 -10.66 10.94
CA LEU A 94 -1.35 -10.74 11.63
C LEU A 94 -1.78 -12.18 11.89
N GLU A 95 -1.62 -13.08 10.92
CA GLU A 95 -1.90 -14.51 11.09
C GLU A 95 -1.06 -15.11 12.24
N ARG A 96 0.22 -14.76 12.32
CA ARG A 96 1.09 -15.20 13.43
C ARG A 96 0.66 -14.64 14.78
N LEU A 97 0.28 -13.35 14.82
CA LEU A 97 -0.22 -12.72 16.05
C LEU A 97 -1.52 -13.38 16.52
N LEU A 98 -2.43 -13.66 15.58
CA LEU A 98 -3.68 -14.34 15.85
C LEU A 98 -3.41 -15.75 16.42
N GLY A 99 -2.53 -16.53 15.79
CA GLY A 99 -2.16 -17.87 16.30
C GLY A 99 -1.62 -17.83 17.73
N ARG A 100 -0.73 -16.88 18.06
CA ARG A 100 -0.23 -16.69 19.43
C ARG A 100 -1.35 -16.36 20.42
N LYS A 101 -2.25 -15.45 20.03
CA LYS A 101 -3.35 -15.02 20.90
C LYS A 101 -4.43 -16.10 21.08
N THR A 102 -4.65 -16.94 20.08
CA THR A 102 -5.55 -18.10 20.20
C THR A 102 -5.00 -19.08 21.23
N MET A 103 -3.72 -19.44 21.12
CA MET A 103 -3.07 -20.35 22.06
C MET A 103 -3.07 -19.81 23.50
N GLU A 104 -2.78 -18.51 23.68
CA GLU A 104 -2.86 -17.87 25.00
C GLU A 104 -4.27 -17.97 25.60
N ASN A 105 -5.32 -17.72 24.79
CA ASN A 105 -6.70 -17.86 25.25
C ASN A 105 -7.06 -19.30 25.64
N GLU A 106 -6.57 -20.29 24.90
CA GLU A 106 -6.79 -21.71 25.22
C GLU A 106 -6.14 -22.07 26.57
N ILE A 107 -4.86 -21.73 26.75
CA ILE A 107 -4.13 -21.96 28.00
C ILE A 107 -4.83 -21.28 29.18
N LEU A 108 -5.27 -20.03 29.02
CA LEU A 108 -5.97 -19.30 30.07
C LEU A 108 -7.31 -19.96 30.43
N LYS A 109 -8.05 -20.48 29.45
CA LYS A 109 -9.29 -21.22 29.71
C LYS A 109 -9.02 -22.52 30.47
N GLU A 110 -8.02 -23.29 30.05
CA GLU A 110 -7.61 -24.52 30.75
C GLU A 110 -7.19 -24.23 32.20
N ALA A 111 -6.41 -23.17 32.42
CA ALA A 111 -6.00 -22.75 33.77
C ALA A 111 -7.21 -22.35 34.64
N LEU A 112 -8.21 -21.65 34.07
CA LEU A 112 -9.45 -21.31 34.76
C LEU A 112 -10.28 -22.54 35.14
N ASP A 113 -10.35 -23.55 34.25
CA ASP A 113 -11.06 -24.80 34.53
C ASP A 113 -10.40 -25.59 35.66
N VAL A 114 -9.06 -25.60 35.71
CA VAL A 114 -8.28 -26.21 36.81
C VAL A 114 -8.47 -25.45 38.12
N ALA A 115 -8.53 -24.11 38.07
CA ALA A 115 -8.66 -23.26 39.26
C ALA A 115 -10.10 -23.22 39.82
N ARG A 116 -11.10 -23.72 39.10
CA ARG A 116 -12.50 -23.70 39.54
C ARG A 116 -12.66 -24.59 40.78
N PRO A 117 -12.96 -24.05 41.97
CA PRO A 117 -13.10 -24.87 43.16
C PRO A 117 -14.28 -25.82 42.97
N LYS A 118 -14.03 -27.12 43.15
CA LYS A 118 -15.06 -28.15 43.22
C LYS A 118 -15.99 -27.74 44.36
N LYS A 119 -17.20 -27.25 44.05
CA LYS A 119 -18.24 -26.95 45.04
C LYS A 119 -18.39 -28.19 45.91
N ARG A 120 -17.84 -28.16 47.11
CA ARG A 120 -18.11 -29.17 48.13
C ARG A 120 -19.56 -28.97 48.50
N THR A 121 -20.46 -29.70 47.86
CA THR A 121 -21.78 -29.97 48.43
C THR A 121 -21.51 -30.68 49.75
N LEU A 122 -21.51 -29.91 50.83
CA LEU A 122 -21.58 -30.48 52.17
C LEU A 122 -22.87 -31.30 52.21
N PRO A 123 -22.85 -32.59 52.61
CA PRO A 123 -24.07 -33.33 52.84
C PRO A 123 -24.90 -32.54 53.85
N PHE A 124 -26.18 -32.34 53.56
CA PHE A 124 -27.14 -31.83 54.52
C PHE A 124 -27.07 -32.73 55.76
N LEU A 125 -26.44 -32.24 56.82
CA LEU A 125 -26.45 -32.88 58.12
C LEU A 125 -27.87 -32.71 58.63
N SER A 126 -28.67 -33.78 58.61
CA SER A 126 -30.00 -33.78 59.21
C SER A 126 -29.83 -33.58 60.71
N TRP A 127 -29.98 -32.33 61.15
CA TRP A 127 -30.04 -31.96 62.55
C TRP A 127 -31.25 -32.66 63.16
N SER A 128 -31.00 -33.64 64.05
CA SER A 128 -32.05 -34.24 64.87
C SER A 128 -32.12 -33.40 66.15
N ASP A 129 -33.21 -32.65 66.31
CA ASP A 129 -33.49 -31.94 67.56
C ASP A 129 -33.77 -32.96 68.67
N PRO A 130 -33.08 -32.91 69.82
CA PRO A 130 -33.29 -33.86 70.91
C PRO A 130 -34.27 -33.29 71.93
N THR A 131 -35.52 -33.03 71.56
CA THR A 131 -36.60 -32.80 72.54
C THR A 131 -37.95 -33.11 71.92
N ASP A 132 -38.56 -34.23 72.31
CA ASP A 132 -39.81 -34.14 73.07
C ASP A 132 -40.03 -35.46 73.83
N GLY A 133 -39.96 -35.36 75.16
CA GLY A 133 -40.41 -36.41 76.06
C GLY A 133 -41.84 -36.14 76.51
N SER A 134 -42.49 -37.20 76.98
CA SER A 134 -43.85 -37.28 77.55
C SER A 134 -44.87 -37.73 76.49
N ARG A 135 -45.50 -38.90 76.59
CA ARG A 135 -46.19 -39.50 77.75
C ARG A 135 -46.37 -41.01 77.56
#